data_AF-A0A931JW77-F1
#
_entry.id   AF-A0A931JW77-F1
#
_cell.length_a   1.000
_cell.length_b   1.000
_cell.length_c   1.000
_cell.angle_alpha   90.00
_cell.angle_beta   90.00
_cell.angle_gamma   90.00
#
_symmetry.space_group_name_H-M   'P 1'
#
loop_
_entity.id
_entity.type
_entity.pdbx_description
1 polymer ?
#
loop_
_entity_poly.entity_id
_entity_poly.type
_entity_poly.pdbx_seq_one_letter_code
_entity_poly.pdbx_strand_id
1 'polypeptide(L)'
;MAKFVFELEGLLRARAAEERKRQLVVGAFERERARIEDLIRECQSAIVRGRDDLREALGGARAGSAVDLAGVRMQAGAGLHMVARAQRHVFELAGVHRKLDAARLELLKAATARKAVEMLKERRFEEWREEQKRLEAAAMDELAVMRAGKGEELA
;
A
#
# COMPACT_ATOMS: atom_id res chain seq x y z
N MET A 1 24.45 32.30 9.75
CA MET A 1 24.54 31.03 9.00
C MET A 1 23.55 31.06 7.85
N ALA A 2 24.01 30.84 6.63
CA ALA A 2 23.12 30.73 5.47
C ALA A 2 22.20 29.52 5.63
N LYS A 3 20.96 29.60 5.12
CA LYS A 3 20.00 28.49 5.11
C LYS A 3 19.91 27.92 3.70
N PHE A 4 19.93 26.60 3.57
CA PHE A 4 19.66 25.94 2.29
C PHE A 4 18.19 26.09 1.90
N VAL A 5 17.93 26.54 0.68
CA VAL A 5 16.59 26.62 0.09
C VAL A 5 16.57 25.77 -1.17
N PHE A 6 15.71 24.76 -1.19
CA PHE A 6 15.54 23.91 -2.36
C PHE A 6 14.48 24.50 -3.29
N GLU A 7 14.87 24.91 -4.48
CA GLU A 7 13.99 25.59 -5.44
C GLU A 7 12.79 24.73 -5.88
N LEU A 8 12.95 23.40 -5.89
CA LEU A 8 11.91 22.46 -6.32
C LEU A 8 11.07 21.90 -5.14
N GLU A 9 11.06 22.56 -3.98
CA GLU A 9 10.26 22.12 -2.83
C GLU A 9 8.76 22.04 -3.15
N GLY A 10 8.24 22.94 -3.99
CA GLY A 10 6.86 22.89 -4.47
C GLY A 10 6.57 21.64 -5.29
N LEU A 11 7.51 21.25 -6.17
CA LEU A 11 7.40 20.03 -6.98
C LEU A 11 7.48 18.78 -6.11
N LEU A 12 8.38 18.75 -5.13
CA LEU A 12 8.50 17.64 -4.18
C LEU A 12 7.20 17.40 -3.41
N ARG A 13 6.57 18.48 -2.91
CA ARG A 13 5.25 18.42 -2.25
C ARG A 13 4.16 17.92 -3.19
N ALA A 14 4.13 18.38 -4.44
CA ALA A 14 3.17 17.91 -5.43
C ALA A 14 3.33 16.40 -5.73
N ARG A 15 4.58 15.92 -5.84
CA ARG A 15 4.88 14.49 -6.06
C ARG A 15 4.49 13.63 -4.85
N ALA A 16 4.76 14.10 -3.63
CA ALA A 16 4.33 13.42 -2.41
C ALA A 16 2.79 13.33 -2.30
N ALA A 17 2.07 14.40 -2.68
CA ALA A 17 0.62 14.39 -2.72
C ALA A 17 0.08 13.39 -3.77
N GLU A 18 0.72 13.31 -4.95
CA GLU A 18 0.32 12.35 -5.98
C GLU A 18 0.57 10.90 -5.54
N GLU A 19 1.72 10.59 -4.94
CA GLU A 19 1.96 9.27 -4.35
C GLU A 19 0.88 8.90 -3.33
N ARG A 20 0.53 9.84 -2.44
CA ARG A 20 -0.51 9.62 -1.43
C ARG A 20 -1.88 9.33 -2.05
N LYS A 21 -2.23 9.99 -3.17
CA LYS A 21 -3.46 9.66 -3.91
C LYS A 21 -3.42 8.22 -4.43
N ARG A 22 -2.28 7.77 -4.98
CA ARG A 22 -2.12 6.38 -5.46
C ARG A 22 -2.17 5.37 -4.32
N GLN A 23 -1.61 5.69 -3.16
CA GLN A 23 -1.74 4.86 -1.96
C GLN A 23 -3.20 4.68 -1.54
N LEU A 24 -4.01 5.74 -1.59
CA LEU A 24 -5.44 5.66 -1.28
C LEU A 24 -6.21 4.76 -2.27
N VAL A 25 -5.87 4.82 -3.56
CA VAL A 25 -6.46 3.94 -4.59
C VAL A 25 -6.11 2.48 -4.32
N VAL A 26 -4.84 2.17 -4.06
CA VAL A 26 -4.41 0.81 -3.67
C VAL A 26 -5.17 0.35 -2.42
N GLY A 27 -5.26 1.21 -1.40
CA GLY A 27 -6.01 0.90 -0.18
C GLY A 27 -7.51 0.66 -0.41
N ALA A 28 -8.12 1.31 -1.41
CA ALA A 28 -9.51 1.04 -1.77
C ALA A 28 -9.67 -0.37 -2.36
N PHE A 29 -8.79 -0.77 -3.28
CA PHE A 29 -8.81 -2.12 -3.86
C PHE A 29 -8.45 -3.22 -2.85
N GLU A 30 -7.54 -2.98 -1.92
CA GLU A 30 -7.25 -3.93 -0.83
C GLU A 30 -8.47 -4.15 0.08
N ARG A 31 -9.22 -3.09 0.40
CA ARG A 31 -10.47 -3.22 1.17
C ARG A 31 -11.53 -4.00 0.39
N GLU A 32 -11.66 -3.73 -0.90
CA GLU A 32 -12.60 -4.45 -1.76
C GLU A 32 -12.23 -5.94 -1.86
N ARG A 33 -10.94 -6.25 -2.04
CA ARG A 33 -10.39 -7.61 -2.03
C ARG A 33 -10.74 -8.33 -0.73
N ALA A 34 -10.40 -7.73 0.42
CA ALA A 34 -10.65 -8.33 1.73
C ALA A 34 -12.14 -8.62 1.95
N ARG A 35 -13.02 -7.68 1.56
CA ARG A 35 -14.47 -7.86 1.62
C ARG A 35 -14.93 -9.06 0.79
N ILE A 36 -14.43 -9.22 -0.45
CA ILE A 36 -14.82 -10.34 -1.31
C ILE A 36 -14.28 -11.67 -0.76
N GLU A 37 -13.07 -11.68 -0.21
CA GLU A 37 -12.53 -12.86 0.48
C GLU A 37 -13.40 -13.29 1.67
N ASP A 38 -13.92 -12.33 2.44
CA ASP A 38 -14.86 -12.61 3.53
C ASP A 38 -16.18 -13.19 3.01
N LEU A 39 -16.74 -12.64 1.92
CA LEU A 39 -17.95 -13.20 1.29
C LEU A 39 -17.74 -14.64 0.78
N ILE A 40 -16.56 -14.95 0.24
CA ILE A 40 -16.21 -16.31 -0.18
C ILE A 40 -16.15 -17.24 1.04
N ARG A 41 -15.50 -16.81 2.12
CA ARG A 41 -15.43 -17.57 3.38
C ARG A 41 -16.83 -17.83 3.95
N GLU A 42 -17.70 -16.83 3.97
CA GLU A 42 -19.09 -16.97 4.40
C GLU A 42 -19.85 -18.02 3.56
N CYS A 43 -19.71 -17.97 2.24
CA CYS A 43 -20.32 -18.96 1.34
C CYS A 43 -19.78 -20.36 1.61
N GLN A 44 -18.47 -20.51 1.82
CA GLN A 44 -17.85 -21.80 2.14
C GLN A 44 -18.37 -22.36 3.48
N SER A 45 -18.44 -21.54 4.52
CA SER A 45 -19.01 -21.94 5.81
C SER A 45 -20.49 -22.31 5.69
N ALA A 46 -21.27 -21.62 4.86
CA ALA A 46 -22.66 -21.97 4.59
C ALA A 46 -22.78 -23.32 3.85
N ILE A 47 -21.91 -23.59 2.86
CA ILE A 47 -21.87 -24.86 2.13
C ILE A 47 -21.55 -26.02 3.08
N VAL A 48 -20.56 -25.86 3.96
CA VAL A 48 -20.17 -26.91 4.92
C VAL A 48 -21.32 -27.20 5.87
N ARG A 49 -21.93 -26.18 6.47
CA ARG A 49 -23.10 -26.34 7.34
C ARG A 49 -24.26 -27.03 6.62
N GLY A 50 -24.63 -26.54 5.44
CA GLY A 50 -25.72 -27.14 4.67
C GLY A 50 -25.47 -28.60 4.28
N ARG A 51 -24.20 -28.99 4.07
CA ARG A 51 -23.85 -30.40 3.83
C ARG A 51 -24.01 -31.25 5.10
N ASP A 52 -23.63 -30.72 6.25
CA ASP A 52 -23.73 -31.43 7.52
C ASP A 52 -25.21 -31.58 7.93
N ASP A 53 -26.03 -30.53 7.74
CA ASP A 53 -27.50 -30.58 7.91
C ASP A 53 -28.15 -31.63 7.00
N LEU A 54 -27.73 -31.68 5.73
CA LEU A 54 -28.22 -32.68 4.77
C LEU A 54 -27.86 -34.11 5.20
N ARG A 55 -26.64 -34.30 5.73
CA ARG A 55 -26.19 -35.60 6.25
C ARG A 55 -27.03 -36.02 7.46
N GLU A 56 -27.35 -35.10 8.36
CA GLU A 56 -28.20 -35.37 9.52
C GLU A 56 -29.64 -35.74 9.10
N ALA A 57 -30.23 -34.95 8.20
CA ALA A 57 -31.58 -35.20 7.67
C ALA A 57 -31.69 -36.57 6.97
N LEU A 58 -30.66 -36.97 6.22
CA LEU A 58 -30.57 -38.29 5.60
C LEU A 58 -30.21 -39.40 6.61
N GLY A 59 -29.55 -39.05 7.72
CA GLY A 59 -29.18 -39.96 8.81
C GLY A 59 -30.38 -40.50 9.59
N GLY A 60 -31.48 -39.76 9.67
CA GLY A 60 -32.75 -40.22 10.24
C GLY A 60 -33.27 -41.52 9.60
N ALA A 61 -32.98 -41.73 8.30
CA ALA A 61 -33.29 -42.97 7.58
C ALA A 61 -32.71 -44.23 8.25
N ARG A 62 -31.54 -44.09 8.91
CA ARG A 62 -30.83 -45.20 9.57
C ARG A 62 -31.42 -45.56 10.92
N ALA A 63 -32.18 -44.65 11.54
CA ALA A 63 -32.82 -44.83 12.84
C ALA A 63 -34.27 -45.35 12.73
N GLY A 64 -34.74 -45.70 11.52
CA GLY A 64 -36.09 -46.18 11.27
C GLY A 64 -37.17 -45.09 11.23
N SER A 65 -36.79 -43.81 11.25
CA SER A 65 -37.71 -42.68 11.05
C SER A 65 -37.86 -42.34 9.56
N ALA A 66 -39.04 -41.81 9.20
CA ALA A 66 -39.32 -41.39 7.82
C ALA A 66 -38.43 -40.20 7.44
N VAL A 67 -37.77 -40.29 6.28
CA VAL A 67 -36.93 -39.21 5.73
C VAL A 67 -37.80 -38.13 5.11
N ASP A 68 -37.58 -36.88 5.50
CA ASP A 68 -38.17 -35.73 4.80
C ASP A 68 -37.42 -35.44 3.48
N LEU A 69 -37.85 -36.11 2.42
CA LEU A 69 -37.30 -35.92 1.07
C LEU A 69 -37.56 -34.52 0.50
N ALA A 70 -38.58 -33.81 0.97
CA ALA A 70 -38.86 -32.44 0.54
C ALA A 70 -37.83 -31.47 1.13
N GLY A 71 -37.56 -31.57 2.44
CA GLY A 71 -36.51 -30.81 3.13
C GLY A 71 -35.12 -31.08 2.56
N VAL A 72 -34.77 -32.35 2.32
CA VAL A 72 -33.49 -32.75 1.69
C VAL A 72 -33.29 -32.10 0.33
N ARG A 73 -34.32 -32.12 -0.52
CA ARG A 73 -34.26 -31.50 -1.87
C ARG A 73 -34.15 -29.99 -1.81
N MET A 74 -34.86 -29.35 -0.89
CA MET A 74 -34.74 -27.90 -0.66
C MET A 74 -33.33 -27.52 -0.22
N GLN A 75 -32.74 -28.26 0.72
CA GLN A 75 -31.37 -28.02 1.19
C GLN A 75 -30.32 -28.24 0.09
N ALA A 76 -30.50 -29.27 -0.75
CA ALA A 76 -29.62 -29.51 -1.90
C ALA A 76 -29.65 -28.32 -2.88
N GLY A 77 -30.83 -27.76 -3.16
CA GLY A 77 -30.99 -26.55 -3.98
C GLY A 77 -30.31 -25.32 -3.37
N ALA A 78 -30.45 -25.12 -2.06
CA ALA A 78 -29.77 -24.04 -1.33
C ALA A 78 -28.25 -24.19 -1.39
N GLY A 79 -27.72 -25.41 -1.25
CA GLY A 79 -26.28 -25.71 -1.39
C GLY A 79 -25.74 -25.34 -2.77
N LEU A 80 -26.43 -25.73 -3.85
CA LEU A 80 -26.06 -25.37 -5.22
C LEU A 80 -26.05 -23.85 -5.44
N HIS A 81 -27.03 -23.14 -4.86
CA HIS A 81 -27.07 -21.68 -4.92
C HIS A 81 -25.84 -21.04 -4.23
N MET A 82 -25.43 -21.56 -3.08
CA MET A 82 -24.25 -21.07 -2.36
C MET A 82 -22.95 -21.35 -3.13
N VAL A 83 -22.83 -22.52 -3.80
CA VAL A 83 -21.70 -22.82 -4.68
C VAL A 83 -21.62 -21.83 -5.85
N ALA A 84 -22.74 -21.60 -6.53
CA ALA A 84 -22.80 -20.63 -7.63
C ALA A 84 -22.47 -19.20 -7.16
N ARG A 85 -22.90 -18.82 -5.94
CA ARG A 85 -22.57 -17.53 -5.34
C ARG A 85 -21.08 -17.42 -5.00
N ALA A 86 -20.47 -18.45 -4.42
CA ALA A 86 -19.04 -18.48 -4.15
C ALA A 86 -18.22 -18.32 -5.45
N GLN A 87 -18.61 -19.04 -6.51
CA GLN A 87 -17.95 -18.92 -7.82
C GLN A 87 -18.04 -17.51 -8.40
N ARG A 88 -19.19 -16.82 -8.29
CA ARG A 88 -19.31 -15.41 -8.70
C ARG A 88 -18.34 -14.51 -7.95
N HIS A 89 -18.23 -14.66 -6.63
CA HIS A 89 -17.28 -13.89 -5.83
C HIS A 89 -15.81 -14.20 -6.17
N VAL A 90 -15.49 -15.44 -6.55
CA VAL A 90 -14.13 -15.77 -7.05
C VAL A 90 -13.82 -15.04 -8.35
N PHE A 91 -14.75 -14.93 -9.29
CA PHE A 91 -14.55 -14.15 -10.52
C PHE A 91 -14.40 -12.65 -10.23
N GLU A 92 -15.20 -12.13 -9.30
CA GLU A 92 -15.12 -10.75 -8.83
C GLU A 92 -13.73 -10.46 -8.21
N LEU A 93 -13.24 -11.38 -7.37
CA LEU A 93 -11.92 -11.32 -6.75
C LEU A 93 -10.79 -11.26 -7.79
N ALA A 94 -10.86 -12.10 -8.83
CA ALA A 94 -9.89 -12.08 -9.93
C ALA A 94 -9.89 -10.73 -10.67
N GLY A 95 -11.05 -10.11 -10.84
CA GLY A 95 -11.18 -8.76 -11.39
C GLY A 95 -10.52 -7.69 -10.50
N VAL A 96 -10.73 -7.78 -9.18
CA VAL A 96 -10.11 -6.86 -8.21
C VAL A 96 -8.59 -7.03 -8.15
N HIS A 97 -8.07 -8.26 -8.22
CA HIS A 97 -6.61 -8.49 -8.28
C HIS A 97 -5.96 -7.79 -9.47
N ARG A 98 -6.55 -7.89 -10.66
CA ARG A 98 -6.04 -7.18 -11.85
C ARG A 98 -6.01 -5.67 -11.66
N LYS A 99 -7.06 -5.09 -11.06
CA LYS A 99 -7.12 -3.64 -10.75
C LYS A 99 -6.08 -3.25 -9.70
N LEU A 100 -5.89 -4.08 -8.68
CA LEU A 100 -4.92 -3.88 -7.62
C LEU A 100 -3.49 -3.90 -8.15
N ASP A 101 -3.15 -4.83 -9.03
CA ASP A 101 -1.82 -4.91 -9.66
C ASP A 101 -1.53 -3.68 -10.52
N ALA A 102 -2.52 -3.23 -11.31
CA ALA A 102 -2.41 -1.98 -12.07
C ALA A 102 -2.23 -0.77 -11.14
N ALA A 103 -2.98 -0.68 -10.04
CA ALA A 103 -2.86 0.40 -9.07
C ALA A 103 -1.50 0.41 -8.35
N ARG A 104 -0.96 -0.76 -8.02
CA ARG A 104 0.38 -0.92 -7.43
C ARG A 104 1.48 -0.44 -8.39
N LEU A 105 1.34 -0.73 -9.69
CA LEU A 105 2.27 -0.24 -10.70
C LEU A 105 2.24 1.30 -10.79
N GLU A 106 1.06 1.91 -10.76
CA GLU A 106 0.93 3.37 -10.76
C GLU A 106 1.49 4.01 -9.48
N LEU A 107 1.30 3.36 -8.32
CA LEU A 107 1.93 3.78 -7.07
C LEU A 107 3.46 3.73 -7.17
N LEU A 108 4.01 2.65 -7.73
CA LEU A 108 5.46 2.52 -7.92
C LEU A 108 5.99 3.67 -8.79
N LYS A 109 5.35 3.97 -9.92
CA LYS A 109 5.73 5.10 -10.78
C LYS A 109 5.72 6.43 -10.02
N ALA A 110 4.69 6.68 -9.22
CA ALA A 110 4.58 7.90 -8.42
C ALA A 110 5.70 7.99 -7.35
N ALA A 111 5.99 6.87 -6.67
CA ALA A 111 7.06 6.79 -5.68
C ALA A 111 8.44 7.01 -6.31
N THR A 112 8.73 6.39 -7.47
CA THR A 112 9.98 6.62 -8.21
C THR A 112 10.11 8.08 -8.63
N ALA A 113 9.03 8.71 -9.10
CA ALA A 113 9.03 10.12 -9.48
C ALA A 113 9.29 11.06 -8.29
N ARG A 114 8.73 10.76 -7.10
CA ARG A 114 9.09 11.49 -5.87
C ARG A 114 10.56 11.29 -5.54
N LYS A 115 11.03 10.04 -5.53
CA LYS A 115 12.40 9.72 -5.12
C LYS A 115 13.46 10.38 -6.01
N ALA A 116 13.19 10.49 -7.30
CA ALA A 116 14.05 11.23 -8.22
C ALA A 116 14.24 12.70 -7.78
N VAL A 117 13.17 13.37 -7.34
CA VAL A 117 13.24 14.77 -6.86
C VAL A 117 13.94 14.85 -5.49
N GLU A 118 13.73 13.87 -4.61
CA GLU A 118 14.47 13.78 -3.34
C GLU A 118 15.98 13.64 -3.57
N MET A 119 16.40 12.78 -4.50
CA MET A 119 17.81 12.61 -4.84
C MET A 119 18.42 13.91 -5.39
N LEU A 120 17.67 14.67 -6.19
CA LEU A 120 18.11 15.99 -6.64
C LEU A 120 18.28 16.96 -5.48
N LYS A 121 17.38 16.93 -4.49
CA LYS A 121 17.47 17.75 -3.27
C LYS A 121 18.70 17.39 -2.45
N GLU A 122 18.93 16.11 -2.22
CA GLU A 122 20.10 15.59 -1.49
C GLU A 122 21.41 16.05 -2.15
N ARG A 123 21.55 15.86 -3.46
CA ARG A 123 22.72 16.32 -4.21
C ARG A 123 22.94 17.83 -4.12
N ARG A 124 21.88 18.64 -4.28
CA ARG A 124 21.98 20.10 -4.18
C ARG A 124 22.34 20.56 -2.77
N PHE A 125 21.88 19.84 -1.76
CA PHE A 125 22.24 20.12 -0.38
C PHE A 125 23.72 19.82 -0.10
N GLU A 126 24.26 18.73 -0.65
CA GLU A 126 25.68 18.40 -0.58
C GLU A 126 26.54 19.46 -1.25
N GLU A 127 26.19 19.86 -2.49
CA GLU A 127 26.89 20.92 -3.23
C GLU A 127 26.89 22.24 -2.45
N TRP A 128 25.74 22.63 -1.88
CA TRP A 128 25.65 23.82 -1.03
C TRP A 128 26.50 23.71 0.24
N ARG A 129 26.53 22.53 0.87
CA ARG A 129 27.30 22.31 2.10
C ARG A 129 28.81 22.41 1.85
N GLU A 130 29.30 21.86 0.74
CA GLU A 130 30.71 21.98 0.35
C GLU A 130 31.08 23.44 0.04
N GLU A 131 30.18 24.19 -0.61
CA GLU A 131 30.35 25.63 -0.82
C GLU A 131 30.47 26.39 0.50
N GLN A 132 29.57 26.13 1.46
CA GLN A 132 29.62 26.78 2.77
C GLN A 132 30.92 26.45 3.52
N LYS A 133 31.36 25.18 3.51
CA LYS A 133 32.63 24.79 4.12
C LYS A 133 33.82 25.53 3.48
N ARG A 134 33.81 25.70 2.16
CA ARG A 134 34.87 26.42 1.44
C ARG A 134 34.90 27.90 1.83
N LEU A 135 33.74 28.54 1.91
CA LEU A 135 33.61 29.94 2.33
C LEU A 135 34.05 30.14 3.78
N GLU A 136 33.66 29.23 4.68
CA GLU A 136 34.06 29.26 6.08
C GLU A 136 35.59 29.05 6.24
N ALA A 137 36.17 28.12 5.48
CA ALA A 137 37.62 27.90 5.47
C ALA A 137 38.38 29.15 4.99
N ALA A 138 37.95 29.77 3.88
CA ALA A 138 38.56 30.99 3.38
C ALA A 138 38.47 32.15 4.40
N ALA A 139 37.33 32.30 5.07
CA ALA A 139 37.16 33.29 6.13
C ALA A 139 38.09 33.03 7.33
N MET A 140 38.33 31.76 7.70
CA MET A 140 39.29 31.42 8.75
C MET A 140 40.73 31.72 8.36
N ASP A 141 41.11 31.45 7.11
CA ASP A 141 42.44 31.77 6.59
C ASP A 141 42.68 33.29 6.57
N GLU A 142 41.70 34.08 6.12
CA GLU A 142 41.77 35.56 6.16
C GLU A 142 41.95 36.09 7.59
N LEU A 143 41.21 35.54 8.56
CA LEU A 143 41.37 35.89 9.97
C LEU A 143 42.74 35.51 10.51
N ALA A 144 43.30 34.37 10.11
CA ALA A 144 44.64 33.95 10.49
C ALA A 144 45.71 34.88 9.93
N VAL A 145 45.62 35.27 8.66
CA VAL A 145 46.53 36.23 8.01
C VAL A 145 46.44 37.61 8.67
N MET A 146 45.24 38.13 8.92
CA MET A 146 45.06 39.41 9.61
C MET A 146 45.62 39.40 11.03
N ARG A 147 45.56 38.27 11.73
CA ARG A 147 46.11 38.11 13.08
C ARG A 147 47.63 38.03 13.07
N ALA A 148 48.22 37.34 12.09
CA ALA A 148 49.67 37.25 11.93
C ALA A 148 50.28 38.62 11.57
N GLY A 149 49.67 39.36 10.63
CA GLY A 149 50.14 40.69 10.24
C GLY A 149 50.13 41.72 11.39
N LYS A 150 49.16 41.65 12.30
CA LYS A 150 49.14 42.47 13.52
C LYS A 150 50.20 42.08 14.55
N GLY A 151 50.71 40.85 14.50
CA GLY A 151 51.78 40.37 15.39
C GLY A 151 53.16 40.86 14.97
N GLU A 152 53.40 41.02 13.66
CA GLU A 152 54.67 41.55 13.13
C GLU A 152 54.80 43.08 13.29
N GLU A 153 53.70 43.85 13.30
CA GLU A 153 53.74 45.30 13.57
C GLU A 153 54.02 45.66 15.05
N LEU A 154 53.94 44.68 15.97
CA LEU A 154 54.13 44.88 17.41
C LEU A 154 55.45 44.27 17.94
N ALA A 155 56.32 43.76 17.06
CA ALA A 155 57.65 43.21 17.37
C ALA A 155 58.76 44.12 16.81
#